data_AF-A0A7C8YRY9-F1
#
_entry.id   AF-A0A7C8YRY9-F1
#
_cell.length_a   1.000
_cell.length_b   1.000
_cell.length_c   1.000
_cell.angle_alpha   90.00
_cell.angle_beta   90.00
_cell.angle_gamma   90.00
#
_symmetry.space_group_name_H-M   'P 1'
#
loop_
_entity.id
_entity.type
_entity.pdbx_description
1 polymer ?
#
loop_
_entity_poly.entity_id
_entity_poly.type
_entity_poly.pdbx_seq_one_letter_code
_entity_poly.pdbx_strand_id
1 'polypeptide(L)'
;MDTKQTVPLPPCKLASIDEENRQEPRTDYNVNKNDDVDYSKRAQWLRAAVLGANDGLVSTASIMMGVGAVKQDIKAMILTGFAGLVAGACSMAIGEFVSVYSQLDTEVAQMKRENRVSDEEEEGLPNPLQAAAASALAFSVGAIVPLLAASFIRDYKVRAGAVVAAVTVALAVFGWLGAVLGRAPAVKASLRVLFGGWAAMAITFGLTKLIGANMS
;
A
#
# COMPACT_ATOMS: atom_id res chain seq x y z
N MET A 1 -42.51 48.97 -4.19
CA MET A 1 -42.04 47.60 -4.45
C MET A 1 -40.54 47.60 -4.28
N ASP A 2 -40.09 46.68 -3.43
CA ASP A 2 -38.81 46.64 -2.73
C ASP A 2 -37.53 46.51 -3.58
N THR A 3 -36.50 47.19 -3.06
CA THR A 3 -35.05 46.97 -3.01
C THR A 3 -34.35 45.85 -3.79
N LYS A 4 -33.25 46.24 -4.47
CA LYS A 4 -31.82 45.88 -4.24
C LYS A 4 -31.01 46.52 -5.40
N GLN A 5 -30.15 47.54 -5.30
CA GLN A 5 -29.02 47.90 -4.41
C GLN A 5 -27.98 46.76 -4.35
N THR A 6 -26.76 46.86 -4.91
CA THR A 6 -25.65 47.82 -4.67
C THR A 6 -24.70 47.88 -5.90
N VAL A 7 -24.45 49.02 -6.57
CA VAL A 7 -23.40 50.08 -6.39
C VAL A 7 -21.93 49.60 -6.58
N PRO A 8 -21.12 50.26 -7.45
CA PRO A 8 -19.73 49.93 -7.76
C PRO A 8 -18.74 50.67 -6.82
N LEU A 9 -17.49 50.19 -6.68
CA LEU A 9 -16.43 50.98 -6.02
C LEU A 9 -15.08 51.00 -6.75
N PRO A 10 -14.35 52.13 -6.70
CA PRO A 10 -13.18 52.47 -7.53
C PRO A 10 -11.84 52.25 -6.76
N PRO A 11 -10.67 52.60 -7.30
CA PRO A 11 -9.37 52.11 -6.81
C PRO A 11 -8.87 52.94 -5.63
N CYS A 12 -8.15 52.33 -4.68
CA CYS A 12 -7.41 53.09 -3.68
C CYS A 12 -6.05 52.47 -3.36
N LYS A 13 -5.05 53.34 -3.36
CA LYS A 13 -3.62 53.13 -3.11
C LYS A 13 -3.29 53.64 -1.70
N LEU A 14 -2.34 52.96 -1.07
CA LEU A 14 -1.32 53.44 -0.12
C LEU A 14 -1.66 53.72 1.37
N ALA A 15 -0.70 53.26 2.20
CA ALA A 15 -0.25 53.79 3.50
C ALA A 15 -1.20 53.56 4.70
N SER A 16 -0.79 53.20 5.92
CA SER A 16 0.51 53.03 6.59
C SER A 16 0.23 52.67 8.08
N ILE A 17 1.20 52.02 8.79
CA ILE A 17 1.48 52.15 10.26
C ILE A 17 0.47 51.44 11.22
N ASP A 18 0.81 50.61 12.23
CA ASP A 18 2.07 50.22 12.88
C ASP A 18 1.96 48.90 13.68
N GLU A 19 3.16 48.38 13.97
CA GLU A 19 3.65 47.33 14.89
C GLU A 19 2.75 46.76 16.01
N GLU A 20 2.65 45.41 16.08
CA GLU A 20 2.99 44.66 17.30
C GLU A 20 3.33 43.18 16.99
N ASN A 21 4.62 42.89 16.93
CA ASN A 21 5.29 41.71 17.50
C ASN A 21 4.70 40.29 17.27
N ARG A 22 5.29 39.55 16.31
CA ARG A 22 5.82 38.21 16.63
C ARG A 22 7.02 37.88 15.74
N GLN A 23 8.20 38.10 16.29
CA GLN A 23 9.45 37.60 15.74
C GLN A 23 9.55 36.11 16.09
N GLU A 24 9.33 35.24 15.10
CA GLU A 24 9.89 33.88 15.09
C GLU A 24 10.72 33.72 13.81
N PRO A 25 11.88 33.04 13.90
CA PRO A 25 13.03 33.30 13.05
C PRO A 25 12.75 32.87 11.60
N ARG A 26 13.07 33.74 10.64
CA ARG A 26 13.41 33.28 9.29
C ARG A 26 14.67 32.43 9.44
N THR A 27 14.49 31.14 9.63
CA THR A 27 15.55 30.18 9.33
C THR A 27 15.78 30.32 7.84
N ASP A 28 16.80 31.08 7.49
CA ASP A 28 17.37 31.15 6.16
C ASP A 28 17.89 29.75 5.85
N TYR A 29 16.97 28.89 5.42
CA TYR A 29 17.26 27.55 4.97
C TYR A 29 17.89 27.72 3.59
N ASN A 30 19.18 28.07 3.61
CA ASN A 30 20.07 27.82 2.51
C ASN A 30 20.03 26.30 2.28
N VAL A 31 19.07 25.86 1.45
CA VAL A 31 19.07 24.52 0.88
C VAL A 31 20.32 24.49 0.02
N ASN A 32 21.40 24.02 0.61
CA ASN A 32 22.60 23.64 -0.09
C ASN A 32 22.20 22.47 -0.99
N LYS A 33 21.83 22.80 -2.23
CA LYS A 33 21.34 21.90 -3.27
C LYS A 33 22.52 21.05 -3.75
N ASN A 34 22.93 20.08 -2.94
CA ASN A 34 23.94 19.07 -3.30
C ASN A 34 23.77 17.71 -2.59
N ASP A 35 22.66 17.46 -1.88
CA ASP A 35 22.39 16.17 -1.20
C ASP A 35 20.93 15.69 -1.32
N ASP A 36 20.21 15.98 -2.42
CA ASP A 36 18.88 15.38 -2.73
C ASP A 36 19.02 13.92 -3.22
N VAL A 37 19.81 13.14 -2.49
CA VAL A 37 20.18 11.75 -2.78
C VAL A 37 19.00 10.81 -2.48
N ASP A 38 18.38 10.25 -3.51
CA ASP A 38 17.74 8.90 -3.56
C ASP A 38 16.68 8.52 -2.48
N TYR A 39 16.18 9.44 -1.66
CA TYR A 39 15.18 9.14 -0.62
C TYR A 39 13.77 8.89 -1.21
N SER A 40 13.36 9.67 -2.21
CA SER A 40 12.03 9.57 -2.83
C SER A 40 11.86 8.26 -3.59
N LYS A 41 12.86 7.87 -4.39
CA LYS A 41 12.89 6.58 -5.10
C LYS A 41 12.85 5.41 -4.11
N ARG A 42 13.61 5.52 -3.00
CA ARG A 42 13.60 4.51 -1.92
C ARG A 42 12.25 4.36 -1.23
N ALA A 43 11.61 5.47 -0.91
CA ALA A 43 10.28 5.45 -0.30
C ALA A 43 9.24 4.78 -1.21
N GLN A 44 9.33 5.01 -2.53
CA GLN A 44 8.35 4.51 -3.47
C GLN A 44 8.40 2.99 -3.66
N TRP A 45 9.59 2.40 -3.89
CA TRP A 45 9.70 0.95 -4.01
C TRP A 45 9.48 0.25 -2.66
N LEU A 46 9.84 0.90 -1.55
CA LEU A 46 9.58 0.39 -0.20
C LEU A 46 8.08 0.30 0.11
N ARG A 47 7.31 1.34 -0.25
CA ARG A 47 5.85 1.34 -0.15
C ARG A 47 5.26 0.18 -0.97
N ALA A 48 5.69 0.05 -2.21
CA ALA A 48 5.25 -1.00 -3.12
C ALA A 48 5.55 -2.41 -2.55
N ALA A 49 6.75 -2.59 -1.97
CA ALA A 49 7.14 -3.84 -1.33
C ALA A 49 6.30 -4.16 -0.08
N VAL A 50 6.08 -3.20 0.83
CA VAL A 50 5.27 -3.44 2.05
C VAL A 50 3.83 -3.77 1.70
N LEU A 51 3.23 -3.06 0.75
CA LEU A 51 1.89 -3.37 0.23
C LEU A 51 1.87 -4.76 -0.41
N GLY A 52 2.89 -5.09 -1.21
CA GLY A 52 3.08 -6.40 -1.81
C GLY A 52 3.05 -7.52 -0.79
N ALA A 53 3.95 -7.47 0.19
CA ALA A 53 4.07 -8.51 1.21
C ALA A 53 2.78 -8.71 1.99
N ASN A 54 2.11 -7.63 2.39
CA ASN A 54 0.87 -7.72 3.15
C ASN A 54 -0.27 -8.31 2.30
N ASP A 55 -0.40 -7.85 1.05
CA ASP A 55 -1.44 -8.34 0.16
C ASP A 55 -1.21 -9.81 -0.19
N GLY A 56 0.03 -10.21 -0.49
CA GLY A 56 0.39 -11.60 -0.76
C GLY A 56 0.09 -12.54 0.42
N LEU A 57 0.37 -12.09 1.63
CA LEU A 57 0.08 -12.83 2.86
C LEU A 57 -1.44 -13.00 3.07
N VAL A 58 -2.20 -11.90 3.06
CA VAL A 58 -3.64 -11.91 3.36
C VAL A 58 -4.44 -12.57 2.24
N SER A 59 -4.18 -12.23 0.98
CA SER A 59 -4.95 -12.73 -0.16
C SER A 59 -4.78 -14.25 -0.34
N THR A 60 -3.54 -14.74 -0.36
CA THR A 60 -3.24 -16.16 -0.52
C THR A 60 -3.86 -16.97 0.61
N ALA A 61 -3.68 -16.51 1.84
CA ALA A 61 -4.23 -17.20 2.99
C ALA A 61 -5.77 -17.15 3.04
N SER A 62 -6.39 -16.05 2.60
CA SER A 62 -7.86 -15.93 2.49
C SER A 62 -8.42 -16.89 1.44
N ILE A 63 -7.78 -17.00 0.27
CA ILE A 63 -8.17 -17.96 -0.78
C ILE A 63 -8.04 -19.40 -0.26
N MET A 64 -6.92 -19.73 0.39
CA MET A 64 -6.69 -21.06 0.95
C MET A 64 -7.74 -21.42 2.01
N MET A 65 -8.05 -20.49 2.91
CA MET A 65 -9.07 -20.69 3.95
C MET A 65 -10.48 -20.79 3.37
N GLY A 66 -10.82 -19.96 2.38
CA GLY A 66 -12.10 -20.01 1.68
C GLY A 66 -12.33 -21.35 0.99
N VAL A 67 -11.35 -21.82 0.21
CA VAL A 67 -11.40 -23.14 -0.44
C VAL A 67 -11.45 -24.26 0.60
N GLY A 68 -10.66 -24.13 1.67
CA GLY A 68 -10.67 -25.04 2.82
C GLY A 68 -12.04 -25.21 3.47
N ALA A 69 -12.86 -24.15 3.47
CA ALA A 69 -14.20 -24.16 4.05
C ALA A 69 -15.17 -25.12 3.34
N VAL A 70 -14.93 -25.40 2.05
CA VAL A 70 -15.79 -26.25 1.20
C VAL A 70 -15.11 -27.57 0.86
N LYS A 71 -13.79 -27.58 0.72
CA LYS A 71 -12.97 -28.77 0.42
C LYS A 71 -11.87 -28.92 1.47
N GLN A 72 -11.97 -29.95 2.30
CA GLN A 72 -11.00 -30.22 3.36
C GLN A 72 -9.70 -30.92 2.88
N ASP A 73 -9.51 -31.04 1.56
CA ASP A 73 -8.31 -31.64 0.97
C ASP A 73 -7.13 -30.65 1.02
N ILE A 74 -5.96 -31.16 1.41
CA ILE A 74 -4.70 -30.42 1.40
C ILE A 74 -4.32 -29.99 -0.02
N LYS A 75 -4.55 -30.86 -1.03
CA LYS A 75 -4.17 -30.58 -2.41
C LYS A 75 -4.96 -29.42 -2.99
N ALA A 76 -6.27 -29.39 -2.72
CA ALA A 76 -7.13 -28.29 -3.16
C ALA A 76 -6.65 -26.96 -2.58
N MET A 77 -6.32 -26.93 -1.28
CA MET A 77 -5.86 -25.73 -0.59
C MET A 77 -4.50 -25.22 -1.10
N ILE A 78 -3.52 -26.12 -1.29
CA ILE A 78 -2.19 -25.73 -1.78
C ILE A 78 -2.25 -25.31 -3.26
N LEU A 79 -3.00 -26.03 -4.09
CA LEU A 79 -3.13 -25.72 -5.51
C LEU A 79 -3.76 -24.34 -5.73
N THR A 80 -4.82 -24.02 -4.99
CA THR A 80 -5.47 -22.71 -5.08
C THR A 80 -4.62 -21.60 -4.48
N GLY A 81 -3.89 -21.87 -3.40
CA GLY A 81 -2.92 -20.94 -2.84
C GLY A 81 -1.80 -20.62 -3.84
N PHE A 82 -1.24 -21.63 -4.52
CA PHE A 82 -0.19 -21.42 -5.51
C PHE A 82 -0.70 -20.70 -6.76
N ALA A 83 -1.89 -21.06 -7.25
CA ALA A 83 -2.54 -20.35 -8.35
C ALA A 83 -2.81 -18.88 -7.98
N GLY A 84 -3.32 -18.64 -6.76
CA GLY A 84 -3.53 -17.29 -6.21
C GLY A 84 -2.23 -16.50 -6.05
N LEU A 85 -1.13 -17.17 -5.65
CA LEU A 85 0.19 -16.55 -5.57
C LEU A 85 0.63 -16.03 -6.94
N VAL A 86 0.61 -16.88 -7.98
CA VAL A 86 1.08 -16.51 -9.32
C VAL A 86 0.18 -15.42 -9.92
N ALA A 87 -1.14 -15.62 -9.85
CA ALA A 87 -2.10 -14.65 -10.37
C ALA A 87 -2.00 -13.29 -9.65
N GLY A 88 -1.89 -13.32 -8.32
CA GLY A 88 -1.77 -12.12 -7.49
C GLY A 88 -0.45 -11.38 -7.72
N ALA A 89 0.68 -12.09 -7.77
CA ALA A 89 1.98 -11.48 -8.03
C ALA A 89 2.03 -10.78 -9.40
N CYS A 90 1.51 -11.44 -10.45
CA CYS A 90 1.41 -10.83 -11.78
C CYS A 90 0.47 -9.61 -11.79
N SER A 91 -0.71 -9.74 -11.17
CA SER A 91 -1.67 -8.62 -11.11
C SER A 91 -1.11 -7.43 -10.35
N MET A 92 -0.33 -7.67 -9.30
CA MET A 92 0.28 -6.62 -8.50
C MET A 92 1.45 -5.95 -9.21
N ALA A 93 2.27 -6.71 -9.93
CA ALA A 93 3.32 -6.16 -10.80
C ALA A 93 2.72 -5.19 -11.83
N ILE A 94 1.66 -5.63 -12.51
CA ILE A 94 0.98 -4.84 -13.53
C ILE A 94 0.32 -3.61 -12.90
N GLY A 95 -0.39 -3.77 -11.78
CA GLY A 95 -1.06 -2.66 -11.10
C GLY A 95 -0.09 -1.57 -10.63
N GLU A 96 1.04 -1.97 -10.03
CA GLU A 96 2.06 -1.02 -9.59
C GLU A 96 2.79 -0.37 -10.78
N PHE A 97 3.11 -1.14 -11.83
CA PHE A 97 3.72 -0.60 -13.05
C PHE A 97 2.85 0.49 -13.67
N VAL A 98 1.56 0.22 -13.88
CA VAL A 98 0.61 1.17 -14.46
C VAL A 98 0.40 2.38 -13.54
N SER A 99 0.32 2.15 -12.22
CA SER A 99 0.16 3.24 -11.25
C SER A 99 1.36 4.19 -11.22
N VAL A 100 2.58 3.66 -11.24
CA VAL A 100 3.80 4.48 -11.25
C VAL A 100 3.99 5.16 -12.60
N TYR A 101 3.70 4.47 -13.70
CA TYR A 101 3.75 5.05 -15.03
C TYR A 101 2.77 6.22 -15.18
N SER A 102 1.55 6.11 -14.65
CA SER A 102 0.59 7.22 -14.66
C SER A 102 1.05 8.42 -13.82
N GLN A 103 1.81 8.19 -12.74
CA GLN A 103 2.40 9.27 -11.93
C GLN A 103 3.49 9.99 -12.71
N LEU A 104 4.37 9.22 -13.37
CA LEU A 104 5.40 9.71 -14.28
C LEU A 104 4.79 10.60 -15.38
N ASP A 105 3.73 10.11 -16.06
CA ASP A 105 3.06 10.86 -17.12
C ASP A 105 2.49 12.21 -16.63
N THR A 106 1.97 12.24 -15.40
CA THR A 106 1.39 13.45 -14.80
C THR A 106 2.49 14.47 -14.48
N GLU A 107 3.59 14.00 -13.90
CA GLU A 107 4.76 14.82 -13.56
C GLU A 107 5.39 15.43 -14.81
N VAL A 108 5.59 14.62 -15.86
CA VAL A 108 6.09 15.08 -17.17
C VAL A 108 5.16 16.11 -17.81
N ALA A 109 3.83 15.89 -17.73
CA ALA A 109 2.86 16.85 -18.24
C ALA A 109 2.84 18.16 -17.45
N GLN A 110 3.14 18.13 -16.15
CA GLN A 110 3.28 19.33 -15.31
C GLN A 110 4.55 20.10 -15.63
N MET A 111 5.70 19.43 -15.74
CA MET A 111 6.98 20.05 -16.12
C MET A 111 6.88 20.79 -17.46
N LYS A 112 6.22 20.17 -18.45
CA LYS A 112 5.98 20.80 -19.76
C LYS A 112 5.08 22.04 -19.69
N ARG A 113 4.12 22.09 -18.75
CA ARG A 113 3.26 23.26 -18.54
C ARG A 113 3.94 24.40 -17.82
N GLU A 114 4.81 24.10 -16.86
CA GLU A 114 5.57 25.11 -16.11
C GLU A 114 6.83 25.57 -16.85
N ASN A 115 7.11 25.01 -18.03
CA ASN A 115 8.33 25.24 -18.81
C ASN A 115 9.61 25.04 -17.96
N ARG A 116 9.53 24.12 -16.99
CA ARG A 116 10.60 23.79 -16.05
C ARG A 116 11.54 22.70 -16.54
N VAL A 117 11.51 22.40 -17.85
CA VAL A 117 12.35 21.37 -18.46
C VAL A 117 13.83 21.73 -18.23
N SER A 118 14.41 21.10 -17.22
CA SER A 118 15.80 21.21 -16.83
C SER A 118 16.31 19.78 -16.66
N ASP A 119 17.52 19.50 -17.13
CA ASP A 119 18.10 18.15 -17.12
C ASP A 119 18.18 17.54 -15.70
N GLU A 120 18.11 18.37 -14.65
CA GLU A 120 18.08 17.96 -13.24
C GLU A 120 16.73 17.39 -12.76
N GLU A 121 15.59 17.77 -13.36
CA GLU A 121 14.26 17.27 -12.94
C GLU A 121 13.97 15.85 -13.50
N GLU A 122 14.58 15.48 -14.62
CA GLU A 122 14.42 14.15 -15.24
C GLU A 122 15.05 13.03 -14.37
N GLU A 123 16.07 13.35 -13.57
CA GLU A 123 16.72 12.40 -12.67
C GLU A 123 15.86 12.03 -11.44
N GLY A 124 14.83 12.82 -11.10
CA GLY A 124 13.94 12.61 -9.95
C GLY A 124 12.81 11.60 -10.19
N LEU A 125 12.63 11.14 -11.42
CA LEU A 125 11.41 10.48 -11.86
C LEU A 125 11.16 9.10 -11.18
N PRO A 126 9.88 8.78 -10.90
CA PRO A 126 9.45 7.46 -10.42
C PRO A 126 9.94 6.32 -11.32
N ASN A 127 10.53 5.26 -10.75
CA ASN A 127 10.97 4.09 -11.53
C ASN A 127 9.90 2.98 -11.53
N PRO A 128 9.11 2.81 -12.62
CA PRO A 128 7.95 1.92 -12.64
C PRO A 128 8.33 0.44 -12.57
N LEU A 129 9.39 0.02 -13.27
CA LEU A 129 9.79 -1.38 -13.31
C LEU A 129 10.34 -1.85 -11.95
N GLN A 130 11.12 -0.99 -11.29
CA GLN A 130 11.67 -1.29 -9.96
C GLN A 130 10.56 -1.44 -8.91
N ALA A 131 9.59 -0.53 -8.89
CA ALA A 131 8.46 -0.60 -7.95
C ALA A 131 7.58 -1.84 -8.19
N ALA A 132 7.30 -2.16 -9.47
CA ALA A 132 6.54 -3.34 -9.85
C ALA A 132 7.25 -4.66 -9.48
N ALA A 133 8.55 -4.74 -9.73
CA ALA A 133 9.34 -5.92 -9.34
C ALA A 133 9.41 -6.06 -7.82
N ALA A 134 9.62 -4.96 -7.09
CA ALA A 134 9.65 -4.96 -5.64
C ALA A 134 8.32 -5.42 -5.03
N SER A 135 7.18 -4.94 -5.53
CA SER A 135 5.86 -5.36 -5.05
C SER A 135 5.58 -6.83 -5.35
N ALA A 136 5.87 -7.32 -6.56
CA ALA A 136 5.63 -8.70 -6.96
C ALA A 136 6.49 -9.72 -6.18
N LEU A 137 7.76 -9.39 -5.95
CA LEU A 137 8.66 -10.22 -5.15
C LEU A 137 8.21 -10.23 -3.68
N ALA A 138 7.87 -9.06 -3.13
CA ALA A 138 7.38 -8.97 -1.76
C ALA A 138 6.06 -9.72 -1.59
N PHE A 139 5.14 -9.62 -2.55
CA PHE A 139 3.90 -10.41 -2.61
C PHE A 139 4.18 -11.90 -2.55
N SER A 140 5.11 -12.38 -3.37
CA SER A 140 5.50 -13.80 -3.39
C SER A 140 6.06 -14.24 -2.04
N VAL A 141 6.90 -13.43 -1.40
CA VAL A 141 7.43 -13.69 -0.05
C VAL A 141 6.30 -13.79 0.99
N GLY A 142 5.32 -12.87 0.95
CA GLY A 142 4.16 -12.90 1.83
C GLY A 142 3.29 -14.15 1.62
N ALA A 143 3.08 -14.54 0.36
CA ALA A 143 2.26 -15.68 -0.04
C ALA A 143 2.88 -17.05 0.30
N ILE A 144 4.21 -17.14 0.42
CA ILE A 144 4.91 -18.37 0.80
C ILE A 144 4.58 -18.79 2.24
N VAL A 145 4.38 -17.84 3.16
CA VAL A 145 4.10 -18.13 4.58
C VAL A 145 2.89 -19.06 4.78
N PRO A 146 1.68 -18.73 4.27
CA PRO A 146 0.51 -19.60 4.43
C PRO A 146 0.65 -20.92 3.65
N LEU A 147 1.35 -20.93 2.51
CA LEU A 147 1.62 -22.14 1.73
C LEU A 147 2.48 -23.13 2.50
N LEU A 148 3.55 -22.66 3.13
CA LEU A 148 4.42 -23.49 3.97
C LEU A 148 3.68 -23.98 5.21
N ALA A 149 2.90 -23.11 5.87
CA ALA A 149 2.11 -23.50 7.03
C ALA A 149 1.09 -24.62 6.70
N ALA A 150 0.52 -24.61 5.49
CA ALA A 150 -0.41 -25.65 5.05
C ALA A 150 0.26 -26.95 4.63
N SER A 151 1.52 -26.93 4.18
CA SER A 151 2.19 -28.06 3.52
C SER A 151 2.44 -29.26 4.44
N PHE A 152 2.72 -29.01 5.73
CA PHE A 152 3.20 -30.07 6.64
C PHE A 152 2.09 -30.77 7.45
N ILE A 153 0.82 -30.38 7.30
CA ILE A 153 -0.26 -30.84 8.20
C ILE A 153 -1.40 -31.53 7.44
N ARG A 154 -1.61 -32.82 7.76
CA ARG A 154 -2.67 -33.64 7.15
C ARG A 154 -4.07 -33.34 7.71
N ASP A 155 -4.20 -33.19 9.03
CA ASP A 155 -5.47 -32.91 9.67
C ASP A 155 -5.98 -31.51 9.32
N TYR A 156 -7.22 -31.41 8.83
CA TYR A 156 -7.80 -30.14 8.40
C TYR A 156 -7.90 -29.11 9.52
N LYS A 157 -8.33 -29.51 10.73
CA LYS A 157 -8.52 -28.57 11.85
C LYS A 157 -7.19 -28.00 12.29
N VAL A 158 -6.19 -28.87 12.40
CA VAL A 158 -4.82 -28.47 12.78
C VAL A 158 -4.18 -27.61 11.69
N ARG A 159 -4.38 -27.96 10.41
CA ARG A 159 -3.86 -27.21 9.27
C ARG A 159 -4.42 -25.80 9.21
N ALA A 160 -5.75 -25.68 9.30
CA ALA A 160 -6.42 -24.38 9.31
C ALA A 160 -5.95 -23.52 10.48
N GLY A 161 -5.87 -24.11 11.68
CA GLY A 161 -5.33 -23.42 12.86
C GLY A 161 -3.88 -22.95 12.68
N ALA A 162 -3.03 -23.79 12.10
CA ALA A 162 -1.63 -23.46 11.84
C ALA A 162 -1.47 -22.34 10.80
N VAL A 163 -2.26 -22.35 9.71
CA VAL A 163 -2.26 -21.28 8.71
C VAL A 163 -2.68 -19.96 9.34
N VAL A 164 -3.78 -19.95 10.11
CA VAL A 164 -4.27 -18.74 10.79
C VAL A 164 -3.25 -18.22 11.80
N ALA A 165 -2.63 -19.11 12.58
CA ALA A 165 -1.60 -18.73 13.55
C ALA A 165 -0.36 -18.14 12.85
N ALA A 166 0.15 -18.81 11.80
CA ALA A 166 1.30 -18.36 11.03
C ALA A 166 1.05 -16.99 10.37
N VAL A 167 -0.13 -16.80 9.77
CA VAL A 167 -0.52 -15.53 9.15
C VAL A 167 -0.67 -14.42 10.19
N THR A 168 -1.25 -14.72 11.36
CA THR A 168 -1.36 -13.74 12.44
C THR A 168 0.00 -13.26 12.92
N VAL A 169 0.94 -14.18 13.14
CA VAL A 169 2.33 -13.85 13.51
C VAL A 169 3.00 -13.04 12.40
N ALA A 170 2.86 -13.47 11.15
CA ALA A 170 3.45 -12.78 10.01
C ALA A 170 2.87 -11.37 9.81
N LEU A 171 1.56 -11.17 10.00
CA LEU A 171 0.91 -9.84 9.96
C LEU A 171 1.42 -8.92 11.07
N ALA A 172 1.61 -9.45 12.28
CA ALA A 172 2.21 -8.69 13.36
C ALA A 172 3.65 -8.27 13.02
N VAL A 173 4.44 -9.19 12.47
CA VAL A 173 5.84 -8.93 12.04
C VAL A 173 5.89 -7.92 10.90
N PHE A 174 5.08 -8.08 9.84
CA PHE A 174 5.03 -7.14 8.72
C PHE A 174 4.47 -5.78 9.11
N GLY A 175 3.47 -5.74 10.00
CA GLY A 175 2.95 -4.50 10.58
C GLY A 175 3.99 -3.75 11.39
N TRP A 176 4.80 -4.47 12.18
CA TRP A 176 5.92 -3.90 12.93
C TRP A 176 7.05 -3.45 12.00
N LEU A 177 7.50 -4.29 11.06
CA LEU A 177 8.55 -3.97 10.09
C LEU A 177 8.15 -2.77 9.23
N GLY A 178 6.93 -2.75 8.69
CA GLY A 178 6.42 -1.63 7.90
C GLY A 178 6.40 -0.32 8.67
N ALA A 179 6.13 -0.36 9.98
CA ALA A 179 6.18 0.83 10.82
C ALA A 179 7.61 1.29 11.13
N VAL A 180 8.52 0.36 11.37
CA VAL A 180 9.95 0.67 11.58
C VAL A 180 10.53 1.30 10.32
N LEU A 181 10.24 0.73 9.15
CA LEU A 181 10.67 1.20 7.83
C LEU A 181 10.02 2.55 7.46
N GLY A 182 8.75 2.75 7.82
CA GLY A 182 7.99 3.98 7.56
C GLY A 182 8.09 5.06 8.64
N ARG A 183 8.94 4.88 9.67
CA ARG A 183 9.06 5.79 10.82
C ARG A 183 7.72 6.17 11.48
N ALA A 184 6.80 5.22 11.55
CA ALA A 184 5.44 5.40 12.08
C ALA A 184 5.27 4.69 13.44
N PRO A 185 4.24 5.02 14.26
CA PRO A 185 4.00 4.34 15.53
C PRO A 185 3.62 2.86 15.30
N ALA A 186 4.55 1.96 15.65
CA ALA A 186 4.48 0.53 15.34
C ALA A 186 3.22 -0.19 15.83
N VAL A 187 2.72 0.18 17.01
CA VAL A 187 1.52 -0.45 17.58
C VAL A 187 0.28 -0.15 16.73
N LYS A 188 0.08 1.11 16.31
CA LYS A 188 -1.10 1.52 15.53
C LYS A 188 -1.08 0.91 14.13
N ALA A 189 0.09 0.87 13.50
CA ALA A 189 0.28 0.25 12.19
C ALA A 189 0.00 -1.26 12.24
N SER A 190 0.60 -1.96 13.22
CA SER A 190 0.40 -3.40 13.40
C SER A 190 -1.05 -3.75 13.70
N LEU A 191 -1.73 -2.97 14.54
CA LEU A 191 -3.16 -3.18 14.82
C LEU A 191 -3.99 -3.09 13.54
N ARG A 192 -3.77 -2.06 12.72
CA ARG A 192 -4.54 -1.85 11.48
C ARG A 192 -4.37 -3.04 10.53
N VAL A 193 -3.14 -3.51 10.36
CA VAL A 193 -2.83 -4.64 9.47
C VAL A 193 -3.45 -5.93 9.99
N LEU A 194 -3.34 -6.20 11.30
CA LEU A 194 -3.94 -7.37 11.94
C LEU A 194 -5.46 -7.38 11.81
N PHE A 195 -6.12 -6.29 12.20
CA PHE A 195 -7.58 -6.20 12.13
C PHE A 195 -8.09 -6.27 10.69
N GLY A 196 -7.42 -5.60 9.75
CA GLY A 196 -7.77 -5.66 8.33
C GLY A 196 -7.62 -7.08 7.77
N GLY A 197 -6.51 -7.75 8.07
CA GLY A 197 -6.24 -9.12 7.61
C GLY A 197 -7.23 -10.14 8.16
N TRP A 198 -7.52 -10.09 9.47
CA TRP A 198 -8.53 -10.97 10.08
C TRP A 198 -9.94 -10.71 9.54
N ALA A 199 -10.32 -9.45 9.35
CA ALA A 199 -11.61 -9.11 8.76
C ALA A 199 -11.74 -9.68 7.34
N ALA A 200 -10.72 -9.52 6.49
CA ALA A 200 -10.70 -10.07 5.14
C ALA A 200 -10.86 -11.60 5.15
N MET A 201 -10.08 -12.29 5.98
CA MET A 201 -10.16 -13.75 6.12
C MET A 201 -11.53 -14.22 6.59
N ALA A 202 -12.11 -13.55 7.59
CA ALA A 202 -13.42 -13.89 8.14
C ALA A 202 -14.52 -13.74 7.08
N ILE A 203 -14.47 -12.66 6.28
CA ILE A 203 -15.41 -12.42 5.19
C ILE A 203 -15.26 -13.50 4.11
N THR A 204 -14.04 -13.77 3.64
CA THR A 204 -13.81 -14.79 2.60
C THR A 204 -14.28 -16.16 3.06
N PHE A 205 -13.88 -16.59 4.26
CA PHE A 205 -14.30 -17.87 4.82
C PHE A 205 -15.82 -17.96 4.98
N GLY A 206 -16.46 -16.91 5.51
CA GLY A 206 -17.89 -16.84 5.71
C GLY A 206 -18.67 -16.94 4.40
N LEU A 207 -18.30 -16.16 3.40
CA LEU A 207 -18.93 -16.18 2.07
C LEU A 207 -18.77 -17.54 1.39
N THR A 208 -17.56 -18.09 1.35
CA THR A 208 -17.34 -19.37 0.69
C THR A 208 -18.06 -20.52 1.40
N LYS A 209 -18.16 -20.47 2.74
CA LYS A 209 -18.94 -21.43 3.52
C LYS A 209 -20.44 -21.33 3.25
N LEU A 210 -21.00 -20.12 3.15
CA LEU A 210 -22.41 -19.91 2.80
C LEU A 210 -22.72 -20.44 1.41
N ILE A 211 -21.87 -20.15 0.42
CA ILE A 211 -22.03 -20.66 -0.94
C ILE A 211 -21.96 -22.19 -0.95
N GLY A 212 -20.95 -22.77 -0.29
CA GLY A 212 -20.81 -24.23 -0.21
C GLY A 212 -21.99 -24.93 0.48
N ALA A 213 -22.60 -24.30 1.49
CA ALA A 213 -23.77 -24.83 2.18
C ALA A 213 -25.05 -24.82 1.31
N ASN A 214 -25.17 -23.89 0.37
CA ASN A 214 -26.31 -23.83 -0.57
C ASN A 214 -26.14 -24.76 -1.79
N MET A 215 -24.91 -25.23 -2.04
CA MET A 215 -24.56 -26.09 -3.17
C MET A 215 -24.42 -27.57 -2.79
N SER A 216 -24.52 -27.90 -1.50
CA SER A 216 -24.44 -29.27 -0.97
C SER A 216 -25.81 -29.82 -0.64
#